data_AF-A0A8H6LW66-F1
#
_entry.id   AF-A0A8H6LW66-F1
#
_cell.length_a   1.000
_cell.length_b   1.000
_cell.length_c   1.000
_cell.angle_alpha   90.00
_cell.angle_beta   90.00
_cell.angle_gamma   90.00
#
_symmetry.space_group_name_H-M   'P 1'
#
loop_
_entity.id
_entity.type
_entity.pdbx_description
1 polymer ?
#
loop_
_entity_poly.entity_id
_entity_poly.type
_entity_poly.pdbx_seq_one_letter_code
_entity_poly.pdbx_strand_id
1 'polypeptide(L)'
;MKKFFAAIHSKPGIFSNVLKGSINGAGHRMLPARTAREDARFGCRIDQGEILPDNTYHIYVQENGKGPHTRVLSSTRVDPKVDTEQDIEGRLRENWVK
;
A
#
# COMPACT_ATOMS: atom_id res chain seq x y z
N MET A 1 -11.71 -3.99 1.79
CA MET A 1 -10.95 -4.60 0.69
C MET A 1 -11.53 -4.32 -0.72
N LYS A 2 -12.63 -4.97 -1.17
CA LYS A 2 -13.12 -4.84 -2.57
C LYS A 2 -13.32 -3.39 -3.06
N LYS A 3 -13.91 -2.53 -2.21
CA LYS A 3 -14.12 -1.09 -2.52
C LYS A 3 -12.83 -0.27 -2.59
N PHE A 4 -11.78 -0.68 -1.88
CA PHE A 4 -10.50 0.04 -1.83
C PHE A 4 -9.74 -0.14 -3.15
N PHE A 5 -9.46 -1.40 -3.52
CA PHE A 5 -8.77 -1.70 -4.77
C PHE A 5 -9.58 -1.29 -6.00
N ALA A 6 -10.91 -1.49 -6.02
CA ALA A 6 -11.74 -1.02 -7.15
C ALA A 6 -11.66 0.51 -7.35
N ALA A 7 -11.60 1.28 -6.27
CA ALA A 7 -11.50 2.73 -6.34
C ALA A 7 -10.08 3.22 -6.65
N ILE A 8 -9.04 2.51 -6.22
CA ILE A 8 -7.68 2.71 -6.71
C ILE A 8 -7.68 2.50 -8.23
N HIS A 9 -8.23 1.38 -8.72
CA HIS A 9 -8.20 1.03 -10.14
C HIS A 9 -9.02 1.98 -11.03
N SER A 10 -10.00 2.70 -10.45
CA SER A 10 -10.73 3.75 -11.17
C SER A 10 -9.85 4.92 -11.62
N LYS A 11 -8.60 5.03 -11.12
CA LYS A 11 -7.60 6.01 -11.55
C LYS A 11 -6.42 5.27 -12.19
N PRO A 12 -6.23 5.38 -13.51
CA PRO A 12 -5.07 4.78 -14.19
C PRO A 12 -3.75 5.23 -13.54
N GLY A 13 -2.83 4.29 -13.29
CA GLY A 13 -1.47 4.57 -12.82
C GLY A 13 -1.34 4.97 -11.35
N ILE A 14 -2.43 5.00 -10.57
CA ILE A 14 -2.33 5.32 -9.14
C ILE A 14 -1.55 4.24 -8.38
N PHE A 15 -1.69 2.97 -8.78
CA PHE A 15 -1.00 1.84 -8.16
C PHE A 15 0.47 1.76 -8.57
N SER A 16 0.86 2.42 -9.66
CA SER A 16 2.26 2.49 -10.10
C SER A 16 3.17 3.18 -9.08
N ASN A 17 2.61 4.02 -8.19
CA ASN A 17 3.36 4.59 -7.07
C ASN A 17 3.82 3.54 -6.06
N VAL A 18 3.09 2.42 -5.95
CA VAL A 18 3.48 1.28 -5.11
C VAL A 18 4.70 0.58 -5.70
N LEU A 19 4.83 0.52 -7.03
CA LEU A 19 5.98 -0.04 -7.74
C LEU A 19 7.21 0.87 -7.76
N LYS A 20 7.00 2.19 -7.77
CA LYS A 20 8.11 3.16 -7.73
C LYS A 20 8.76 3.23 -6.34
N GLY A 21 8.01 2.87 -5.31
CA GLY A 21 8.41 3.14 -3.93
C GLY A 21 8.49 4.64 -3.64
N SER A 22 9.04 4.96 -2.50
CA SER A 22 9.27 6.30 -1.97
C SER A 22 10.72 6.47 -1.60
N ILE A 23 11.30 7.57 -2.06
CA ILE A 23 12.62 8.04 -1.63
C ILE A 23 12.67 8.38 -0.14
N ASN A 24 11.51 8.59 0.48
CA ASN A 24 11.40 8.98 1.89
C ASN A 24 11.48 7.79 2.86
N GLY A 25 11.61 6.56 2.34
CA GLY A 25 11.83 5.36 3.13
C GLY A 25 10.61 4.85 3.89
N ALA A 26 10.87 4.07 4.94
CA ALA A 26 9.85 3.37 5.73
C ALA A 26 8.88 4.34 6.43
N GLY A 27 7.60 3.95 6.50
CA GLY A 27 6.51 4.74 7.06
C GLY A 27 5.92 5.77 6.10
N HIS A 28 6.46 5.91 4.89
CA HIS A 28 5.90 6.81 3.90
C HIS A 28 4.60 6.25 3.30
N ARG A 29 3.53 7.05 3.36
CA ARG A 29 2.25 6.70 2.74
C ARG A 29 2.37 6.76 1.22
N MET A 30 2.22 5.61 0.56
CA MET A 30 2.20 5.50 -0.89
C MET A 30 0.81 5.82 -1.44
N LEU A 31 -0.23 5.26 -0.80
CA LEU A 31 -1.63 5.39 -1.22
C LEU A 31 -2.59 5.31 -0.06
N PRO A 32 -3.82 5.85 -0.18
CA PRO A 32 -4.18 6.93 -1.09
C PRO A 32 -3.42 8.22 -0.70
N ALA A 33 -3.59 9.33 -1.43
CA ALA A 33 -3.02 10.62 -1.00
C ALA A 33 -3.52 11.03 0.38
N ARG A 34 -2.65 11.64 1.22
CA ARG A 34 -3.01 12.10 2.57
C ARG A 34 -3.93 13.31 2.51
N THR A 35 -5.24 13.04 2.48
CA THR A 35 -6.30 14.06 2.53
C THR A 35 -7.44 13.56 3.41
N ALA A 36 -8.14 14.46 4.09
CA ALA A 36 -9.31 14.11 4.91
C ALA A 36 -10.39 13.37 4.10
N ARG A 37 -10.56 13.73 2.82
CA ARG A 37 -11.49 13.09 1.90
C ARG A 37 -11.14 11.62 1.66
N GLU A 38 -9.90 11.33 1.27
CA GLU A 38 -9.49 9.95 0.98
C GLU A 38 -9.38 9.11 2.26
N ASP A 39 -8.97 9.72 3.37
CA ASP A 39 -8.90 9.05 4.66
C ASP A 39 -10.30 8.59 5.14
N ALA A 40 -11.31 9.45 5.01
CA ALA A 40 -12.70 9.12 5.31
C ALA A 40 -13.31 8.12 4.31
N ARG A 41 -12.93 8.22 3.03
CA ARG A 41 -13.44 7.35 1.96
C ARG A 41 -12.96 5.91 2.09
N PHE A 42 -11.68 5.72 2.40
CA PHE A 42 -11.04 4.42 2.31
C PHE A 42 -10.86 3.74 3.66
N GLY A 43 -10.65 4.50 4.74
CA GLY A 43 -10.41 3.95 6.07
C GLY A 43 -9.11 3.15 6.20
N CYS A 44 -8.32 3.02 5.14
CA CYS A 44 -7.02 2.37 5.12
C CYS A 44 -6.05 3.05 4.12
N ARG A 45 -4.77 2.69 4.24
CA ARG A 45 -3.65 3.21 3.46
C ARG A 45 -2.63 2.11 3.16
N ILE A 46 -1.85 2.28 2.11
CA ILE A 46 -0.64 1.53 1.82
C ILE A 46 0.54 2.42 2.20
N ASP A 47 1.33 1.94 3.14
CA ASP A 47 2.57 2.58 3.57
C ASP A 47 3.76 1.71 3.14
N GLN A 48 4.87 2.37 2.78
CA GLN A 48 6.14 1.71 2.54
C GLN A 48 6.73 1.21 3.86
N GLY A 49 7.29 0.02 3.83
CA GLY A 49 8.10 -0.57 4.89
C GLY A 49 9.59 -0.33 4.70
N GLU A 50 10.37 -1.15 5.37
CA GLU A 50 11.82 -1.13 5.21
C GLU A 50 12.23 -1.50 3.77
N ILE A 51 13.24 -0.80 3.26
CA ILE A 51 13.94 -1.17 2.03
C ILE A 51 15.05 -2.15 2.43
N LEU A 52 15.04 -3.32 1.81
CA LEU A 52 15.98 -4.40 2.07
C LEU A 52 17.27 -4.22 1.23
N PRO A 53 18.38 -4.90 1.59
CA PRO A 53 19.66 -4.75 0.90
C PRO A 53 19.63 -5.06 -0.61
N ASP A 54 18.67 -5.84 -1.08
CA ASP A 54 18.47 -6.16 -2.50
C ASP A 54 17.59 -5.16 -3.26
N ASN A 55 17.26 -4.01 -2.65
CA ASN A 55 16.39 -2.95 -3.16
C ASN A 55 14.90 -3.34 -3.30
N THR A 56 14.51 -4.47 -2.75
CA THR A 56 13.10 -4.77 -2.51
C THR A 56 12.62 -4.03 -1.27
N TYR A 57 11.31 -3.90 -1.09
CA TYR A 57 10.76 -3.27 0.11
C TYR A 57 9.45 -3.92 0.53
N HIS A 58 9.15 -3.80 1.81
CA HIS A 58 7.84 -4.17 2.30
C HIS A 58 6.81 -3.10 2.00
N ILE A 59 5.56 -3.49 1.83
CA ILE A 59 4.43 -2.59 1.90
C ILE A 59 3.41 -3.13 2.89
N TYR A 60 2.72 -2.22 3.56
CA TYR A 60 1.70 -2.53 4.56
C TYR A 60 0.40 -1.83 4.19
N VAL A 61 -0.67 -2.60 4.03
CA VAL A 61 -2.01 -2.04 4.08
C VAL A 61 -2.38 -1.90 5.55
N GLN A 62 -2.65 -0.69 6.01
CA GLN A 62 -2.96 -0.39 7.40
C GLN A 62 -4.27 0.39 7.51
N GLU A 63 -5.00 0.21 8.62
CA GLU A 63 -6.12 1.08 8.93
C GLU A 63 -5.66 2.53 9.11
N ASN A 64 -6.51 3.48 8.75
CA ASN A 64 -6.29 4.89 9.07
C ASN A 64 -6.53 5.09 10.57
N GLY A 65 -5.48 5.07 11.37
CA GLY A 65 -5.57 5.34 12.81
C GLY A 65 -5.31 6.80 13.16
N LYS A 66 -5.72 7.14 14.40
CA LYS A 66 -5.41 8.42 15.05
C LYS A 66 -4.13 8.37 15.91
N GLY A 67 -3.37 7.27 15.86
CA GLY A 67 -2.21 7.03 16.74
C GLY A 67 -1.11 6.15 16.10
N PRO A 68 -0.01 5.90 16.82
CA PRO A 68 1.24 5.31 16.29
C PRO A 68 1.15 3.81 15.94
N HIS A 69 0.13 3.10 16.43
CA HIS A 69 -0.04 1.68 16.20
C HIS A 69 -1.37 1.42 15.48
N THR A 70 -1.32 1.47 14.15
CA THR A 70 -2.43 1.12 13.28
C THR A 70 -2.41 -0.36 12.94
N ARG A 71 -3.59 -1.00 12.95
CA ARG A 71 -3.72 -2.40 12.57
C ARG A 71 -3.25 -2.59 11.13
N VAL A 72 -2.33 -3.53 10.93
CA VAL A 72 -1.95 -4.01 9.60
C VAL A 72 -3.03 -4.97 9.11
N LEU A 73 -3.65 -4.62 7.99
CA LEU A 73 -4.69 -5.39 7.31
C LEU A 73 -4.11 -6.39 6.31
N SER A 74 -2.97 -6.07 5.71
CA SER A 74 -2.26 -6.94 4.78
C SER A 74 -0.82 -6.44 4.61
N SER A 75 0.08 -7.31 4.19
CA SER A 75 1.43 -6.91 3.83
C SER A 75 2.01 -7.84 2.78
N THR A 76 2.95 -7.32 2.01
CA THR A 76 3.71 -8.13 1.05
C THR A 76 5.07 -7.47 0.81
N ARG A 77 5.98 -8.23 0.21
CA ARG A 77 7.25 -7.73 -0.32
C ARG A 77 7.03 -7.33 -1.78
N VAL A 78 7.66 -6.23 -2.18
CA VAL A 78 7.67 -5.72 -3.54
C VAL A 78 9.09 -5.74 -4.05
N ASP A 79 9.31 -6.43 -5.15
CA ASP A 79 10.50 -6.31 -5.99
C ASP A 79 10.14 -5.48 -7.24
N PRO A 80 10.56 -4.21 -7.29
CA PRO A 80 10.18 -3.30 -8.37
C PRO A 80 10.75 -3.70 -9.74
N LYS A 81 11.67 -4.67 -9.82
CA LYS A 81 12.25 -5.15 -11.08
C LYS A 81 11.44 -6.28 -11.73
N VAL A 82 10.65 -7.02 -10.95
CA VAL A 82 9.94 -8.21 -11.43
C VAL A 82 8.44 -8.17 -11.18
N ASP A 83 7.99 -7.52 -10.12
CA ASP A 83 6.58 -7.50 -9.76
C ASP A 83 5.78 -6.56 -10.66
N THR A 84 4.58 -7.02 -11.03
CA THR A 84 3.55 -6.18 -11.64
C THR A 84 2.59 -5.63 -10.58
N GLU A 85 1.78 -4.65 -10.97
CA GLU A 85 0.70 -4.14 -10.12
C GLU A 85 -0.27 -5.27 -9.69
N GLN A 86 -0.55 -6.18 -10.62
CA GLN A 86 -1.44 -7.32 -10.43
C GLN A 86 -0.87 -8.34 -9.45
N ASP A 87 0.44 -8.61 -9.49
CA ASP A 87 1.09 -9.54 -8.57
C ASP A 87 1.01 -9.03 -7.13
N ILE A 88 1.32 -7.75 -6.93
CA ILE A 88 1.28 -7.10 -5.62
C ILE A 88 -0.14 -7.08 -5.09
N GLU A 89 -1.11 -6.67 -5.92
CA GLU A 89 -2.51 -6.65 -5.53
C GLU A 89 -3.03 -8.05 -5.16
N GLY A 90 -2.68 -9.07 -5.96
CA GLY A 90 -3.02 -10.46 -5.70
C GLY A 90 -2.54 -10.90 -4.32
N ARG A 91 -1.25 -10.70 -4.03
CA ARG A 91 -0.67 -11.03 -2.72
C ARG A 91 -1.30 -10.24 -1.58
N LEU A 92 -1.59 -8.95 -1.78
CA LEU A 92 -2.26 -8.14 -0.76
C LEU A 92 -3.69 -8.62 -0.47
N ARG A 93 -4.41 -9.13 -1.47
CA ARG A 93 -5.76 -9.68 -1.30
C ARG A 93 -5.73 -11.03 -0.61
N GLU A 94 -4.77 -11.89 -0.95
CA GLU A 94 -4.56 -13.20 -0.33
C GLU A 94 -4.16 -13.06 1.15
N ASN A 95 -3.25 -12.14 1.45
CA ASN A 95 -2.75 -11.89 2.81
C ASN A 95 -3.66 -11.02 3.66
N TRP A 96 -4.83 -10.62 3.15
CA TRP A 96 -5.72 -9.75 3.88
C TRP A 96 -6.28 -10.48 5.12
N VAL A 97 -5.99 -9.94 6.30
CA VAL A 97 -6.43 -10.51 7.58
C VAL A 97 -7.96 -10.62 7.56
N LYS A 98 -8.47 -11.85 7.74
CA LYS A 98 -9.91 -12.14 7.84
C LYS A 98 -10.54 -11.52 9.08
#